data_AF-A0A931QKE0-F1
#
_entry.id   AF-A0A931QKE0-F1
#
_cell.length_a   1.000
_cell.length_b   1.000
_cell.length_c   1.000
_cell.angle_alpha   90.00
_cell.angle_beta   90.00
_cell.angle_gamma   90.00
#
_symmetry.space_group_name_H-M   'P 1'
#
loop_
_entity.id
_entity.type
_entity.pdbx_description
1 polymer ?
#
loop_
_entity_poly.entity_id
_entity_poly.type
_entity_poly.pdbx_seq_one_letter_code
_entity_poly.pdbx_strand_id
1 'polypeptide(L)'
;MRRKLIGCLLLLAGLAGFAQTAPVSTQQPAASPEWVAFLGPFPAVGSDEGKADIAIFLWHQRTRTPADIARAASEVKLGLEAYAAASGRPLSAAQFPKTAALIDKAGKDTKAVTDSLKKHFLRPRPYLTDARVQPAIDRETSPSYPSGHATLGL
;
A
#
# COMPACT_ATOMS: atom_id res chain seq x y z
N MET A 1 -5.99 59.31 54.06
CA MET A 1 -6.12 57.84 54.07
C MET A 1 -5.61 57.30 52.72
N ARG A 2 -4.30 57.08 52.56
CA ARG A 2 -3.61 55.78 52.41
C ARG A 2 -4.41 54.66 51.69
N ARG A 3 -3.83 54.20 50.55
CA ARG A 3 -3.76 52.80 50.03
C ARG A 3 -5.04 52.24 49.37
N LYS A 4 -5.07 51.57 48.21
CA LYS A 4 -4.04 50.88 47.37
C LYS A 4 -4.45 50.84 45.89
N LEU A 5 -3.46 50.91 45.01
CA LEU A 5 -3.49 50.27 43.68
C LEU A 5 -3.65 48.75 43.87
N ILE A 6 -4.55 48.11 43.12
CA ILE A 6 -4.53 46.67 42.90
C ILE A 6 -4.51 46.46 41.39
N GLY A 7 -3.33 46.12 40.88
CA GLY A 7 -3.12 45.73 39.51
C GLY A 7 -3.78 44.38 39.23
N CYS A 8 -4.57 44.32 38.15
CA CYS A 8 -4.93 43.07 37.50
C CYS A 8 -3.75 42.62 36.64
N LEU A 9 -2.82 41.89 37.26
CA LEU A 9 -1.82 41.10 36.57
C LEU A 9 -2.04 39.64 36.97
N LEU A 10 -2.90 38.93 36.25
CA LEU A 10 -3.00 37.47 36.36
C LEU A 10 -3.14 36.84 34.96
N LEU A 11 -1.98 36.32 34.52
CA LEU A 11 -1.75 35.11 33.73
C LEU A 11 -2.51 34.91 32.40
N LEU A 12 -1.92 35.44 31.32
CA LEU A 12 -1.91 34.78 30.01
C LEU A 12 -0.83 33.70 30.01
N ALA A 13 -1.12 32.54 30.57
CA ALA A 13 -0.27 31.34 30.45
C ALA A 13 -1.12 30.18 29.94
N GLY A 14 -1.35 30.13 28.62
CA GLY A 14 -2.19 29.10 28.01
C GLY A 14 -1.91 28.82 26.54
N LEU A 15 -0.72 29.16 26.03
CA LEU A 15 -0.33 28.88 24.64
C LEU A 15 1.03 28.17 24.60
N ALA A 16 1.06 26.94 25.11
CA ALA A 16 2.17 26.01 24.84
C ALA A 16 1.69 24.55 24.87
N GLY A 17 0.51 24.29 24.30
CA GLY A 17 0.12 22.94 23.90
C GLY A 17 0.76 22.61 22.55
N PHE A 18 2.09 22.55 22.46
CA PHE A 18 2.70 21.90 21.31
C PHE A 18 2.28 20.43 21.36
N ALA A 19 1.52 20.01 20.35
CA ALA A 19 1.15 18.64 20.13
C ALA A 19 2.40 17.77 20.27
N GLN A 20 2.41 16.88 21.27
CA GLN A 20 3.37 15.79 21.32
C GLN A 20 3.10 14.93 20.08
N THR A 21 3.86 15.15 19.02
CA THR A 21 3.96 14.17 17.94
C THR A 21 4.56 12.94 18.60
N ALA A 22 3.76 11.88 18.74
CA ALA A 22 4.27 10.59 19.16
C ALA A 22 5.47 10.25 18.27
N PRO A 23 6.58 9.72 18.82
CA PRO A 23 7.73 9.37 18.01
C PRO A 23 7.27 8.43 16.91
N VAL A 24 7.56 8.79 15.65
CA VAL A 24 7.34 7.90 14.51
C VAL A 24 8.16 6.64 14.80
N SER A 25 7.48 5.50 14.96
CA SER A 25 8.16 4.22 15.13
C SER A 25 9.17 4.02 14.00
N THR A 26 10.43 3.85 14.36
CA THR A 26 11.53 3.57 13.44
C THR A 26 11.61 2.10 13.06
N GLN A 27 10.80 1.26 13.69
CA GLN A 27 10.78 -0.17 13.47
C GLN A 27 9.85 -0.49 12.31
N GLN A 28 10.38 -1.13 11.26
CA GLN A 28 9.56 -1.60 10.16
C GLN A 28 8.55 -2.62 10.70
N PRO A 29 7.26 -2.47 10.38
CA PRO A 29 6.26 -3.45 10.78
C PRO A 29 6.58 -4.78 10.11
N ALA A 30 6.64 -5.84 10.91
CA ALA A 30 6.75 -7.21 10.42
C ALA A 30 5.36 -7.84 10.41
N ALA A 31 5.16 -8.86 9.56
CA ALA A 31 3.99 -9.70 9.72
C ALA A 31 4.00 -10.37 11.08
N SER A 32 2.82 -10.45 11.65
CA SER A 32 2.56 -10.98 12.97
C SER A 32 1.47 -12.05 12.86
N PRO A 33 1.31 -12.89 13.88
CA PRO A 33 0.26 -13.91 13.87
C PRO A 33 -1.14 -13.31 13.65
N GLU A 34 -1.41 -12.08 14.12
CA GLU A 34 -2.70 -11.43 13.86
C GLU A 34 -2.90 -11.10 12.37
N TRP A 35 -1.85 -10.70 11.64
CA TRP A 35 -1.98 -10.44 10.19
C TRP A 35 -2.23 -11.71 9.39
N VAL A 36 -1.57 -12.81 9.76
CA VAL A 36 -1.80 -14.12 9.15
C VAL A 36 -3.25 -14.57 9.38
N ALA A 37 -3.72 -14.46 10.63
CA ALA A 37 -5.09 -14.81 10.99
C ALA A 37 -6.13 -13.91 10.29
N PHE A 38 -5.85 -12.61 10.20
CA PHE A 38 -6.73 -11.63 9.56
C PHE A 38 -6.92 -11.92 8.06
N LEU A 39 -5.83 -12.18 7.34
CA LEU A 39 -5.91 -12.47 5.91
C LEU A 39 -6.52 -13.84 5.62
N GLY A 40 -6.25 -14.83 6.47
CA GLY A 40 -6.69 -16.20 6.24
C GLY A 40 -6.02 -16.85 5.02
N PRO A 41 -6.37 -18.11 4.73
CA PRO A 41 -5.81 -18.86 3.62
C PRO A 41 -6.27 -18.28 2.27
N PHE A 42 -5.45 -18.49 1.23
CA PHE A 42 -5.86 -18.22 -0.15
C PHE A 42 -6.64 -19.40 -0.73
N PRO A 43 -7.48 -19.19 -1.78
CA PRO A 43 -8.17 -20.27 -2.48
C PRO A 43 -7.22 -21.38 -2.95
N ALA A 44 -7.48 -22.61 -2.53
CA ALA A 44 -6.64 -23.75 -2.87
C ALA A 44 -6.66 -24.03 -4.38
N VAL A 45 -5.53 -24.48 -4.92
CA VAL A 45 -5.43 -24.84 -6.34
C VAL A 45 -6.40 -26.00 -6.61
N GLY A 46 -7.29 -25.81 -7.58
CA GLY A 46 -8.30 -26.81 -7.94
C GLY A 46 -9.60 -26.77 -7.12
N SER A 47 -9.70 -25.92 -6.07
CA SER A 47 -11.00 -25.62 -5.44
C SER A 47 -11.89 -24.84 -6.40
N ASP A 48 -13.18 -24.73 -6.09
CA ASP A 48 -14.10 -23.99 -6.94
C ASP A 48 -13.79 -22.49 -6.94
N GLU A 49 -13.37 -21.92 -5.81
CA GLU A 49 -12.86 -20.55 -5.70
C GLU A 49 -11.55 -20.39 -6.47
N GLY A 50 -10.64 -21.37 -6.39
CA GLY A 50 -9.38 -21.35 -7.15
C GLY A 50 -9.63 -21.38 -8.66
N LYS A 51 -10.62 -22.14 -9.13
CA LYS A 51 -11.06 -22.13 -10.53
C LYS A 51 -11.69 -20.79 -10.93
N ALA A 52 -12.48 -20.20 -10.03
CA ALA A 52 -13.09 -18.89 -10.25
C ALA A 52 -12.03 -17.78 -10.40
N ASP A 53 -10.99 -17.78 -9.56
CA ASP A 53 -9.84 -16.89 -9.69
C ASP A 53 -9.19 -17.00 -11.09
N ILE A 54 -8.94 -18.23 -11.55
CA ILE A 54 -8.36 -18.46 -12.89
C ILE A 54 -9.30 -17.99 -14.00
N ALA A 55 -10.62 -18.18 -13.86
CA ALA A 55 -11.60 -17.71 -14.84
C ALA A 55 -11.54 -16.18 -15.02
N ILE A 56 -11.31 -15.43 -13.94
CA ILE A 56 -11.11 -13.97 -13.98
C ILE A 56 -9.87 -13.61 -14.82
N PHE A 57 -8.72 -14.27 -14.59
CA PHE A 57 -7.50 -14.03 -15.38
C PHE A 57 -7.73 -14.30 -16.87
N LEU A 58 -8.38 -15.42 -17.20
CA LEU A 58 -8.66 -15.78 -18.60
C LEU A 58 -9.66 -14.81 -19.24
N TRP A 59 -10.63 -14.30 -18.49
CA TRP A 59 -11.54 -13.27 -18.98
C TRP A 59 -10.78 -11.99 -19.30
N HIS A 60 -10.01 -11.44 -18.35
CA HIS A 60 -9.21 -10.23 -18.59
C HIS A 60 -8.22 -10.42 -19.74
N GLN A 61 -7.62 -11.60 -19.90
CA GLN A 61 -6.74 -11.88 -21.03
C GLN A 61 -7.45 -11.77 -22.38
N ARG A 62 -8.73 -12.18 -22.46
CA ARG A 62 -9.53 -12.10 -23.69
C ARG A 62 -10.09 -10.70 -23.94
N THR A 63 -10.35 -9.93 -22.89
CA THR A 63 -11.08 -8.66 -22.98
C THR A 63 -10.22 -7.42 -22.80
N ARG A 64 -8.98 -7.55 -22.30
CA ARG A 64 -8.07 -6.41 -22.09
C ARG A 64 -7.81 -5.67 -23.39
N THR A 65 -7.88 -4.35 -23.30
CA THR A 65 -7.56 -3.43 -24.38
C THR A 65 -6.08 -3.02 -24.33
N PRO A 66 -5.54 -2.39 -25.39
CA PRO A 66 -4.21 -1.78 -25.33
C PRO A 66 -4.08 -0.75 -24.20
N ALA A 67 -5.16 -0.03 -23.86
CA ALA A 67 -5.18 0.93 -22.76
C ALA A 67 -5.05 0.24 -21.39
N ASP A 68 -5.69 -0.93 -21.20
CA ASP A 68 -5.54 -1.71 -19.98
C ASP A 68 -4.11 -2.20 -19.77
N ILE A 69 -3.46 -2.64 -20.86
CA ILE A 69 -2.07 -3.10 -20.83
C ILE A 69 -1.13 -1.93 -20.52
N ALA A 70 -1.34 -0.77 -21.16
CA ALA A 70 -0.56 0.43 -20.89
C ALA A 70 -0.71 0.90 -19.43
N ARG A 71 -1.93 0.85 -18.88
CA ARG A 71 -2.18 1.16 -17.47
C ARG A 71 -1.45 0.18 -16.55
N ALA A 72 -1.61 -1.12 -16.76
CA ALA A 72 -0.92 -2.13 -15.98
C ALA A 72 0.61 -1.97 -16.02
N ALA A 73 1.17 -1.62 -17.18
CA ALA A 73 2.60 -1.34 -17.32
C ALA A 73 3.03 -0.08 -16.55
N SER A 74 2.19 0.96 -16.52
CA SER A 74 2.47 2.21 -15.78
C SER A 74 2.46 2.03 -14.27
N GLU A 75 1.67 1.08 -13.77
CA GLU A 75 1.51 0.79 -12.33
C GLU A 75 2.60 -0.17 -11.79
N VAL A 76 3.49 -0.69 -12.64
CA VAL A 76 4.61 -1.56 -12.21
C VAL A 76 5.52 -0.85 -11.22
N LYS A 77 5.90 0.40 -11.53
CA LYS A 77 6.78 1.20 -10.68
C LYS A 77 5.96 1.87 -9.59
N LEU A 78 6.19 1.42 -8.35
CA LEU A 78 5.62 2.04 -7.17
C LEU A 78 6.24 3.43 -6.96
N GLY A 79 5.40 4.45 -6.75
CA GLY A 79 5.84 5.83 -6.56
C GLY A 79 4.68 6.81 -6.61
N LEU A 80 4.95 8.07 -6.30
CA LEU A 80 3.92 9.13 -6.29
C LEU A 80 3.26 9.30 -7.67
N GLU A 81 4.06 9.15 -8.73
CA GLU A 81 3.63 9.30 -10.12
C GLU A 81 2.53 8.28 -10.50
N ALA A 82 2.52 7.10 -9.89
CA ALA A 82 1.51 6.06 -10.16
C ALA A 82 0.09 6.50 -9.78
N TYR A 83 -0.06 7.49 -8.91
CA TYR A 83 -1.36 8.02 -8.47
C TYR A 83 -1.85 9.21 -9.32
N ALA A 84 -1.10 9.62 -10.37
CA ALA A 84 -1.45 10.79 -11.17
C ALA A 84 -2.87 10.67 -11.78
N ALA A 85 -3.20 9.49 -12.33
CA ALA A 85 -4.52 9.23 -12.91
C ALA A 85 -5.65 9.37 -11.86
N ALA A 86 -5.48 8.77 -10.67
CA ALA A 86 -6.46 8.85 -9.59
C ALA A 86 -6.63 10.27 -9.04
N SER A 87 -5.55 11.05 -9.02
CA SER A 87 -5.59 12.44 -8.54
C SER A 87 -6.15 13.44 -9.56
N GLY A 88 -6.34 13.03 -10.82
CA GLY A 88 -6.77 13.91 -11.91
C GLY A 88 -5.73 14.97 -12.31
N ARG A 89 -4.48 14.85 -11.85
CA ARG A 89 -3.40 15.79 -12.17
C ARG A 89 -2.03 15.10 -12.22
N PRO A 90 -1.05 15.68 -12.92
CA PRO A 90 0.32 15.22 -12.82
C PRO A 90 0.82 15.32 -11.37
N LEU A 91 1.46 14.26 -10.91
CA LEU A 91 2.20 14.21 -9.65
C LEU A 91 3.66 13.90 -9.98
N SER A 92 4.59 14.59 -9.35
CA SER A 92 6.02 14.30 -9.48
C SER A 92 6.73 14.53 -8.16
N ALA A 93 7.76 13.73 -7.89
CA ALA A 93 8.62 13.93 -6.71
C ALA A 93 9.31 15.31 -6.70
N ALA A 94 9.60 15.89 -7.88
CA ALA A 94 10.19 17.22 -7.99
C ALA A 94 9.24 18.33 -7.49
N GLN A 95 7.95 18.22 -7.80
CA GLN A 95 6.94 19.19 -7.38
C GLN A 95 6.42 18.93 -5.96
N PHE A 96 6.37 17.66 -5.53
CA PHE A 96 5.80 17.24 -4.25
C PHE A 96 6.77 16.35 -3.45
N PRO A 97 7.96 16.85 -3.07
CA PRO A 97 9.01 16.02 -2.47
C PRO A 97 8.61 15.40 -1.13
N LYS A 98 7.84 16.11 -0.31
CA LYS A 98 7.34 15.58 0.97
C LYS A 98 6.31 14.47 0.77
N THR A 99 5.42 14.61 -0.21
CA THR A 99 4.43 13.58 -0.55
C THR A 99 5.10 12.34 -1.13
N ALA A 100 6.08 12.54 -2.02
CA ALA A 100 6.86 11.42 -2.57
C ALA A 100 7.60 10.67 -1.46
N ALA A 101 8.22 11.38 -0.51
CA ALA A 101 8.86 10.75 0.65
C ALA A 101 7.87 9.98 1.54
N LEU A 102 6.65 10.52 1.72
CA LEU A 102 5.60 9.82 2.48
C LEU A 102 5.17 8.52 1.77
N ILE A 103 4.92 8.56 0.46
CA ILE A 103 4.53 7.39 -0.32
C ILE A 103 5.65 6.33 -0.33
N ASP A 104 6.91 6.74 -0.49
CA ASP A 104 8.06 5.84 -0.42
C ASP A 104 8.18 5.19 0.97
N LYS A 105 8.00 5.96 2.05
CA LYS A 105 7.98 5.40 3.41
C LYS A 105 6.85 4.38 3.57
N ALA A 106 5.63 4.74 3.16
CA ALA A 106 4.48 3.84 3.24
C ALA A 106 4.73 2.55 2.44
N GLY A 107 5.30 2.65 1.24
CA GLY A 107 5.69 1.50 0.42
C GLY A 107 6.71 0.60 1.10
N LYS A 108 7.70 1.16 1.80
CA LYS A 108 8.70 0.38 2.57
C LYS A 108 8.09 -0.33 3.77
N ASP A 109 7.18 0.33 4.47
CA ASP A 109 6.49 -0.23 5.62
C ASP A 109 5.57 -1.38 5.17
N THR A 110 4.76 -1.19 4.12
CA THR A 110 3.87 -2.24 3.59
C THR A 110 4.64 -3.39 2.95
N LYS A 111 5.76 -3.12 2.28
CA LYS A 111 6.63 -4.16 1.72
C LYS A 111 7.16 -5.11 2.79
N ALA A 112 7.61 -4.58 3.94
CA ALA A 112 8.11 -5.41 5.03
C ALA A 112 7.06 -6.43 5.54
N VAL A 113 5.82 -5.96 5.69
CA VAL A 113 4.70 -6.82 6.12
C VAL A 113 4.34 -7.83 5.02
N THR A 114 4.13 -7.36 3.78
CA THR A 114 3.70 -8.23 2.67
C THR A 114 4.75 -9.27 2.29
N ASP A 115 6.05 -8.95 2.33
CA ASP A 115 7.11 -9.92 2.07
C ASP A 115 7.12 -11.04 3.13
N SER A 116 6.88 -10.70 4.40
CA SER A 116 6.80 -11.70 5.47
C SER A 116 5.54 -12.59 5.31
N LEU A 117 4.40 -12.00 4.95
CA LEU A 117 3.17 -12.77 4.65
C LEU A 117 3.33 -13.67 3.42
N LYS A 118 3.99 -13.20 2.36
CA LYS A 118 4.29 -14.00 1.17
C LYS A 118 5.16 -15.23 1.50
N LYS A 119 6.12 -15.07 2.43
CA LYS A 119 6.94 -16.18 2.92
C LYS A 119 6.14 -17.18 3.76
N HIS A 120 5.09 -16.72 4.44
CA HIS A 120 4.19 -17.59 5.21
C HIS A 120 3.26 -18.39 4.28
N PHE A 121 2.57 -17.72 3.35
CA PHE A 121 1.54 -18.37 2.53
C PHE A 121 2.09 -19.09 1.31
N LEU A 122 3.18 -18.61 0.70
CA LEU A 122 3.82 -19.24 -0.47
C LEU A 122 2.86 -19.54 -1.64
N ARG A 123 1.81 -18.72 -1.82
CA ARG A 123 0.84 -18.93 -2.91
C ARG A 123 1.57 -18.86 -4.27
N PRO A 124 1.48 -19.88 -5.13
CA PRO A 124 2.06 -19.81 -6.47
C PRO A 124 1.37 -18.73 -7.31
N ARG A 125 2.09 -18.22 -8.32
CA ARG A 125 1.51 -17.28 -9.29
C ARG A 125 0.54 -18.02 -10.23
N PRO A 126 -0.53 -17.38 -10.72
CA PRO A 126 -1.52 -18.02 -11.59
C PRO A 126 -0.92 -18.70 -12.83
N TYR A 127 0.09 -18.08 -13.48
CA TYR A 127 0.76 -18.64 -14.65
C TYR A 127 1.62 -19.88 -14.35
N LEU A 128 1.90 -20.16 -13.07
CA LEU A 128 2.58 -21.39 -12.63
C LEU A 128 1.60 -22.54 -12.38
N THR A 129 0.33 -22.23 -12.07
CA THR A 129 -0.70 -23.24 -11.77
C THR A 129 -1.62 -23.52 -12.95
N ASP A 130 -1.71 -22.61 -13.92
CA ASP A 130 -2.47 -22.80 -15.15
C ASP A 130 -1.73 -22.19 -16.36
N ALA A 131 -1.29 -23.06 -17.28
CA ALA A 131 -0.50 -22.66 -18.45
C ALA A 131 -1.26 -21.78 -19.46
N ARG A 132 -2.59 -21.70 -19.36
CA ARG A 132 -3.42 -20.82 -20.22
C ARG A 132 -3.27 -19.34 -19.84
N VAL A 133 -2.83 -19.05 -18.61
CA VAL A 133 -2.65 -17.69 -18.12
C VAL A 133 -1.34 -17.11 -18.68
N GLN A 134 -1.45 -16.05 -19.48
CA GLN A 134 -0.35 -15.34 -20.14
C GLN A 134 -0.37 -13.85 -19.73
N PRO A 135 0.49 -13.47 -18.77
CA PRO A 135 0.63 -12.08 -18.31
C PRO A 135 0.85 -11.10 -19.48
N ALA A 136 0.26 -9.91 -19.38
CA ALA A 136 0.41 -8.86 -20.39
C ALA A 136 1.69 -8.04 -20.22
N ILE A 137 2.29 -8.14 -19.04
CA ILE A 137 3.51 -7.44 -18.60
C ILE A 137 4.47 -8.48 -17.99
N ASP A 138 5.64 -8.01 -17.58
CA ASP A 138 6.68 -8.86 -17.00
C ASP A 138 6.18 -9.66 -15.79
N ARG A 139 6.73 -10.87 -15.66
CA ARG A 139 6.36 -11.83 -14.62
C ARG A 139 7.07 -11.50 -13.32
N GLU A 140 6.28 -11.24 -12.28
CA GLU A 140 6.80 -11.12 -10.92
C GLU A 140 7.13 -12.49 -10.32
N THR A 141 8.30 -12.63 -9.71
CA THR A 141 8.85 -13.92 -9.28
C THR A 141 8.56 -14.26 -7.81
N SER A 142 8.20 -13.26 -6.99
CA SER A 142 7.79 -13.48 -5.60
C SER A 142 6.45 -14.24 -5.49
N PRO A 143 6.14 -14.92 -4.37
CA PRO A 143 4.82 -15.52 -4.15
C PRO A 143 3.67 -14.53 -4.35
N SER A 144 2.48 -15.00 -4.73
CA SER A 144 1.40 -14.14 -5.21
C SER A 144 0.54 -13.51 -4.11
N TYR A 145 0.50 -14.08 -2.91
CA TYR A 145 -0.42 -13.67 -1.84
C TYR A 145 0.30 -13.20 -0.56
N PRO A 146 -0.08 -12.02 -0.02
CA PRO A 146 -0.97 -11.01 -0.61
C PRO A 146 -0.29 -10.25 -1.76
N SER A 147 -1.05 -9.46 -2.54
CA SER A 147 -0.49 -8.59 -3.58
C SER A 147 0.14 -7.33 -2.99
N GLY A 148 1.40 -7.04 -3.32
CA GLY A 148 2.12 -5.87 -2.82
C GLY A 148 1.58 -4.55 -3.36
N HIS A 149 1.36 -4.47 -4.69
CA HIS A 149 0.73 -3.32 -5.35
C HIS A 149 -0.62 -2.99 -4.73
N ALA A 150 -1.48 -4.00 -4.56
CA ALA A 150 -2.81 -3.79 -3.98
C ALA A 150 -2.75 -3.31 -2.52
N THR A 151 -1.80 -3.80 -1.72
CA THR A 151 -1.59 -3.30 -0.34
C THR A 151 -1.14 -1.84 -0.33
N LEU A 152 -0.42 -1.38 -1.35
CA LEU A 152 -0.02 0.02 -1.50
C LEU A 152 -1.13 0.89 -2.15
N GLY A 153 -2.21 0.28 -2.64
CA GLY A 153 -3.34 0.97 -3.27
C GLY A 153 -3.15 1.23 -4.76
N LEU A 154 -2.44 0.34 -5.46
CA LEU A 154 -2.25 0.32 -6.91
C LEU A 154 -2.78 -0.99 -7.50
#